data_AF-A0A0N0PFD4-F1
#
_entry.id   AF-A0A0N0PFD4-F1
#
_cell.length_a   1.000
_cell.length_b   1.000
_cell.length_c   1.000
_cell.angle_alpha   90.00
_cell.angle_beta   90.00
_cell.angle_gamma   90.00
#
_symmetry.space_group_name_H-M   'P 1'
#
loop_
_entity.id
_entity.type
_entity.pdbx_description
1 polymer ?
#
loop_
_entity_poly.entity_id
_entity_poly.type
_entity_poly.pdbx_seq_one_letter_code
_entity_poly.pdbx_strand_id
1 'polypeptide(L)'
;MRTSNGEAFHGVYSQALPSRCFASGGRLVFSTPQKNEVRSYVVDIDGGRIVDISNKSFIGSTSVLDVKADIVLAACSNMTTPAQVFVI
;
A
#
# COMPACT_ATOMS: atom_id res chain seq x y z
N MET A 1 -15.24 0.11 -5.35
CA MET A 1 -15.32 0.94 -4.12
C MET A 1 -14.37 2.11 -4.26
N ARG A 2 -14.57 3.23 -3.54
CA ARG A 2 -13.58 4.32 -3.46
C ARG A 2 -12.93 4.34 -2.09
N THR A 3 -11.65 4.67 -2.05
CA THR A 3 -10.92 4.93 -0.79
C THR A 3 -11.35 6.27 -0.20
N SER A 4 -11.00 6.51 1.06
CA SER A 4 -11.27 7.78 1.75
C SER A 4 -10.56 8.97 1.10
N ASN A 5 -9.47 8.75 0.36
CA ASN A 5 -8.79 9.75 -0.45
C ASN A 5 -9.25 9.77 -1.93
N GLY A 6 -10.37 9.14 -2.27
CA GLY A 6 -11.02 9.26 -3.59
C GLY A 6 -10.51 8.31 -4.67
N GLU A 7 -9.49 7.50 -4.39
CA GLU A 7 -8.91 6.55 -5.33
C GLU A 7 -9.80 5.32 -5.54
N ALA A 8 -9.68 4.68 -6.70
CA ALA A 8 -10.37 3.43 -6.96
C ALA A 8 -9.75 2.28 -6.14
N PHE A 9 -10.59 1.47 -5.51
CA PHE A 9 -10.20 0.22 -4.86
C PHE A 9 -10.93 -0.94 -5.52
N HIS A 10 -10.15 -1.87 -6.10
CA HIS A 10 -10.69 -3.03 -6.82
C HIS A 10 -10.76 -4.32 -5.98
N GLY A 11 -10.21 -4.31 -4.77
CA GLY A 11 -10.23 -5.46 -3.86
C GLY A 11 -8.83 -5.90 -3.44
N VAL A 12 -8.76 -7.00 -2.70
CA VAL A 12 -7.51 -7.62 -2.23
C VAL A 12 -7.29 -8.89 -3.03
N TYR A 13 -6.15 -8.98 -3.71
CA TYR A 13 -5.78 -10.11 -4.56
C TYR A 13 -4.51 -10.84 -4.07
N SER A 14 -4.02 -10.46 -2.89
CA SER A 14 -2.89 -11.11 -2.23
C SER A 14 -3.34 -12.39 -1.53
N GLN A 15 -2.53 -13.45 -1.60
CA GLN A 15 -2.83 -14.75 -0.97
C GLN A 15 -2.69 -14.72 0.57
N ALA A 16 -1.86 -13.81 1.08
CA ALA A 16 -1.66 -13.58 2.50
C ALA A 16 -1.26 -12.12 2.73
N LEU A 17 -1.44 -11.65 3.97
CA LEU A 17 -0.93 -10.36 4.42
C LEU A 17 0.57 -10.47 4.78
N PRO A 18 1.36 -9.39 4.65
CA PRO A 18 2.76 -9.38 5.09
C PRO A 18 2.87 -9.72 6.59
N SER A 19 3.98 -10.34 7.00
CA SER A 19 4.20 -10.72 8.41
C SER A 19 4.24 -9.52 9.36
N ARG A 20 4.72 -8.37 8.89
CA ARG A 20 4.71 -7.08 9.60
C ARG A 20 3.88 -6.07 8.84
N CYS A 21 2.58 -6.13 9.06
CA CYS A 21 1.58 -5.29 8.40
C CYS A 21 0.82 -4.36 9.36
N PHE A 22 1.00 -4.48 10.67
CA PHE A 22 0.29 -3.63 11.63
C PHE A 22 1.09 -2.37 11.96
N ALA A 23 0.45 -1.23 11.77
CA ALA A 23 0.88 0.08 12.24
C ALA A 23 0.17 0.42 13.57
N SER A 24 0.54 1.56 14.18
CA SER A 24 -0.06 1.96 15.46
C SER A 24 -1.55 2.29 15.32
N GLY A 25 -2.33 2.08 16.38
CA GLY A 25 -3.75 2.43 16.41
C GLY A 25 -4.64 1.61 15.47
N GLY A 26 -4.44 0.28 15.42
CA GLY A 26 -5.35 -0.61 14.69
C GLY A 26 -5.29 -0.48 13.17
N ARG A 27 -4.19 0.05 12.62
CA ARG A 27 -4.02 0.24 11.18
C ARG A 27 -3.31 -0.95 10.56
N LEU A 28 -3.91 -1.51 9.51
CA LEU A 28 -3.32 -2.56 8.68
C LEU A 28 -2.79 -1.97 7.38
N VAL A 29 -1.54 -2.27 7.05
CA VAL A 29 -0.88 -1.81 5.83
C VAL A 29 -0.57 -3.02 4.96
N PHE A 30 -0.94 -2.95 3.68
CA PHE A 30 -0.67 -4.03 2.75
C PHE A 30 -0.56 -3.53 1.31
N SER A 31 -0.01 -4.39 0.46
CA SER A 31 0.01 -4.20 -0.98
C SER A 31 -0.79 -5.30 -1.68
N THR A 32 -1.37 -4.96 -2.81
CA THR A 32 -2.08 -5.91 -3.67
C THR A 32 -1.87 -5.55 -5.14
N PRO A 33 -1.75 -6.54 -6.02
CA PRO A 33 -1.90 -6.30 -7.46
C PRO A 33 -3.24 -5.62 -7.75
N GLN A 34 -3.23 -4.66 -8.67
CA GLN A 34 -4.39 -3.95 -9.20
C GLN A 34 -4.16 -3.71 -10.70
N LYS A 35 -4.82 -4.49 -11.56
CA LYS A 35 -4.68 -4.39 -13.03
C LYS A 35 -3.21 -4.56 -13.48
N ASN A 36 -2.53 -3.45 -13.81
CA ASN A 36 -1.17 -3.41 -14.36
C ASN A 36 -0.12 -2.89 -13.35
N GLU A 37 -0.49 -2.63 -12.11
CA GLU A 37 0.42 -2.13 -11.07
C GLU A 37 0.14 -2.79 -9.71
N VAL A 38 1.08 -2.66 -8.78
CA VAL A 38 0.85 -2.96 -7.37
C VAL A 38 0.49 -1.66 -6.66
N ARG A 39 -0.63 -1.65 -5.95
CA ARG A 39 -1.02 -0.54 -5.07
C ARG A 39 -0.89 -0.94 -3.61
N SER A 40 -0.63 0.07 -2.79
CA SER A 40 -0.50 -0.07 -1.35
C SER A 40 -1.56 0.72 -0.62
N TYR A 41 -2.09 0.14 0.46
CA TYR A 41 -3.21 0.68 1.20
C TYR A 41 -2.96 0.62 2.70
N VAL A 42 -3.59 1.56 3.42
CA VAL A 42 -3.77 1.52 4.86
C VAL A 42 -5.26 1.34 5.14
N VAL A 43 -5.61 0.39 5.99
CA VAL A 43 -6.96 0.17 6.49
C VAL A 43 -6.99 0.48 7.97
N ASP A 44 -7.84 1.40 8.36
CA ASP A 44 -8.29 1.60 9.73
C ASP A 44 -9.33 0.51 10.05
N ILE A 45 -8.94 -0.46 10.87
CA ILE A 45 -9.78 -1.63 11.18
C ILE A 45 -11.01 -1.21 11.98
N ASP A 46 -10.86 -0.28 12.91
CA ASP A 46 -11.93 0.16 13.80
C ASP A 46 -12.89 1.12 13.09
N GLY A 47 -12.34 2.03 12.28
CA GLY A 47 -13.12 3.02 11.54
C GLY A 47 -13.65 2.55 10.19
N GLY A 48 -13.22 1.38 9.70
CA GLY A 48 -13.61 0.84 8.39
C GLY A 48 -13.18 1.70 7.20
N ARG A 49 -12.14 2.52 7.37
CA ARG A 49 -11.63 3.43 6.33
C ARG A 49 -10.43 2.81 5.63
N ILE A 50 -10.33 3.01 4.33
CA ILE A 50 -9.19 2.58 3.51
C ILE A 50 -8.61 3.77 2.78
N VAL A 51 -7.29 3.90 2.79
CA VAL A 51 -6.54 4.99 2.14
C VAL A 51 -5.50 4.38 1.21
N ASP A 52 -5.42 4.87 -0.03
CA ASP A 52 -4.34 4.51 -0.96
C ASP A 52 -3.08 5.32 -0.60
N ILE A 53 -1.99 4.63 -0.30
CA ILE A 53 -0.68 5.19 0.07
C ILE A 53 0.38 4.96 -1.01
N SER A 54 -0.02 4.57 -2.22
CA SER A 54 0.89 4.38 -3.34
C SER A 54 1.53 5.70 -3.72
N ASN A 55 2.79 5.68 -4.14
CA ASN A 55 3.55 6.88 -4.48
C ASN A 55 2.95 7.56 -5.71
N LYS A 56 2.23 8.67 -5.52
CA LYS A 56 1.56 9.40 -6.61
C LYS A 56 2.52 10.21 -7.50
N SER A 57 3.74 10.47 -7.02
CA SER A 57 4.79 11.15 -7.78
C SER A 57 5.57 10.20 -8.69
N PHE A 58 5.37 8.89 -8.56
CA PHE A 58 6.03 7.87 -9.35
C PHE A 58 4.98 6.99 -10.05
N ILE A 59 4.88 7.08 -11.38
CA ILE A 59 3.98 6.24 -12.15
C ILE A 59 4.52 4.81 -12.15
N GLY A 60 3.83 3.91 -11.47
CA GLY A 60 4.19 2.50 -11.38
C GLY A 60 3.70 1.82 -10.11
N SER A 61 4.34 0.70 -9.81
CA SER A 61 4.00 -0.14 -8.67
C SER A 61 4.64 0.40 -7.39
N THR A 62 3.84 0.49 -6.32
CA THR A 62 4.31 0.71 -4.95
C THR A 62 4.04 -0.53 -4.12
N SER A 63 5.09 -1.13 -3.57
CA SER A 63 5.02 -2.33 -2.71
C SER A 63 5.58 -2.04 -1.32
N VAL A 64 4.82 -2.38 -0.28
CA VAL A 64 5.23 -2.29 1.12
C VAL A 64 6.18 -3.44 1.42
N LEU A 65 7.36 -3.09 1.94
CA LEU A 65 8.40 -4.03 2.34
C LEU A 65 8.35 -4.31 3.84
N ASP A 66 8.10 -3.27 4.64
CA ASP A 66 8.07 -3.39 6.09
C ASP A 66 7.23 -2.28 6.74
N VAL A 67 6.72 -2.57 7.94
CA VAL A 67 6.00 -1.62 8.78
C VAL A 67 6.56 -1.69 10.19
N LYS A 68 6.95 -0.53 10.73
CA LYS A 68 7.42 -0.41 12.11
C LYS A 68 6.83 0.84 12.76
N ALA A 69 5.97 0.63 13.75
CA ALA A 69 5.15 1.69 14.35
C ALA A 69 4.35 2.41 13.25
N ASP A 70 4.66 3.67 12.94
CA ASP A 70 3.99 4.46 11.92
C ASP A 70 4.85 4.75 10.70
N ILE A 71 5.98 4.04 10.57
CA ILE A 71 6.91 4.16 9.45
C ILE A 71 6.67 2.98 8.51
N VAL A 72 6.43 3.29 7.23
CA VAL A 72 6.26 2.27 6.20
C VAL A 72 7.44 2.35 5.23
N LEU A 73 8.19 1.25 5.12
CA LEU A 73 9.22 1.10 4.12
C LEU A 73 8.60 0.54 2.84
N ALA A 74 8.80 1.21 1.72
CA ALA A 74 8.22 0.82 0.45
C ALA A 74 9.25 0.83 -0.69
N ALA A 75 8.94 0.08 -1.75
CA ALA A 75 9.67 0.11 -3.01
C ALA A 75 8.76 0.56 -4.15
N CYS A 76 9.29 1.46 -4.99
CA CYS A 76 8.67 1.90 -6.23
C CYS A 76 9.41 1.36 -7.44
N SER A 77 8.69 0.79 -8.41
CA SER A 77 9.26 0.33 -9.68
C SER A 77 8.27 0.44 -10.83
N ASN A 78 8.79 0.56 -12.05
CA ASN A 78 7.98 0.51 -13.26
C ASN A 78 8.76 -0.17 -14.41
N MET A 79 8.18 -0.19 -15.61
CA MET A 79 8.75 -0.89 -16.76
C MET A 79 10.12 -0.36 -17.21
N THR A 80 10.46 0.88 -16.88
CA THR A 80 11.70 1.55 -17.32
C THR A 80 12.65 1.85 -16.16
N THR A 81 12.18 1.74 -14.92
CA THR A 81 12.91 2.16 -13.72
C THR A 81 12.90 1.02 -12.70
N PRO A 82 14.08 0.50 -12.33
CA PRO A 82 14.19 -0.56 -11.32
C PRO A 82 13.77 -0.08 -9.94
N ALA A 83 13.54 -1.03 -9.03
CA ALA A 83 13.05 -0.74 -7.69
C ALA A 83 13.92 0.27 -6.93
N GLN A 84 13.28 1.34 -6.44
CA GLN A 84 13.87 2.35 -5.56
C GLN A 84 13.15 2.28 -4.20
N VAL A 85 13.92 2.31 -3.12
CA VAL A 85 13.37 2.26 -1.76
C VAL A 85 13.08 3.68 -1.26
N PHE A 86 11.97 3.83 -0.55
CA PHE A 86 11.58 5.08 0.08
C PHE A 86 10.75 4.81 1.34
N VAL A 87 10.57 5.85 2.15
CA VAL A 87 9.79 5.81 3.39
C VAL A 87 8.53 6.65 3.20
N ILE A 88 7.40 6.11 3.68
CA ILE A 88 6.10 6.79 3.76
C ILE A 88 5.84 7.14 5.23
#